data_AF-A0A830E7H5-F1
#
_entry.id   AF-A0A830E7H5-F1
#
_cell.length_a   1.000
_cell.length_b   1.000
_cell.length_c   1.000
_cell.angle_alpha   90.00
_cell.angle_beta   90.00
_cell.angle_gamma   90.00
#
_symmetry.space_group_name_H-M   'P 1'
#
loop_
_entity.id
_entity.type
_entity.pdbx_description
1 polymer ?
#
loop_
_entity_poly.entity_id
_entity_poly.type
_entity_poly.pdbx_seq_one_letter_code
_entity_poly.pdbx_strand_id
1 'polypeptide(L)' 'MVPGTADTANDDLGAYHIVCHDCPTELLADGEAEAQRHLSEHRSSTGHNVEFAALRGVDMENE' A
#
# COMPACT_ATOMS: atom_id res chain seq x y z
N MET A 1 22.61 -19.54 -7.56
CA MET A 1 22.53 -18.23 -6.89
C MET A 1 21.41 -17.46 -7.56
N VAL A 2 20.38 -17.14 -6.77
CA VAL A 2 19.19 -16.28 -6.97
C VAL A 2 18.73 -15.94 -8.40
N PRO A 3 17.47 -16.24 -8.79
CA PRO A 3 16.83 -15.50 -9.87
C PRO A 3 16.69 -14.04 -9.43
N GLY A 4 17.12 -13.12 -10.31
CA GLY A 4 17.00 -11.69 -10.09
C GLY A 4 15.56 -11.33 -9.73
N THR A 5 15.40 -10.74 -8.55
CA THR A 5 14.18 -10.10 -8.08
C THR A 5 13.68 -9.18 -9.18
N ALA A 6 12.42 -9.37 -9.54
CA ALA A 6 11.73 -8.68 -10.62
C ALA A 6 12.11 -7.19 -10.65
N ASP A 7 12.75 -6.79 -11.74
CA ASP A 7 12.69 -5.44 -12.28
C ASP A 7 11.22 -5.19 -12.63
N THR A 8 10.44 -4.85 -11.60
CA THR A 8 9.07 -4.39 -11.77
C THR A 8 9.22 -2.94 -12.12
N ALA A 9 9.13 -2.64 -13.42
CA ALA A 9 9.18 -1.31 -14.01
C ALA A 9 8.55 -0.29 -13.06
N ASN A 10 9.43 0.46 -12.41
CA ASN A 10 9.15 1.41 -11.35
C ASN A 10 8.93 2.77 -12.01
N ASP A 11 7.75 3.00 -12.59
CA ASP A 11 7.27 4.32 -12.98
C ASP A 11 5.76 4.31 -13.31
N ASP A 12 4.92 3.73 -12.41
CA ASP A 12 3.45 3.96 -12.30
C ASP A 12 2.78 3.00 -11.29
N LEU A 13 3.55 2.19 -10.55
CA LEU A 13 3.01 1.28 -9.53
C LEU A 13 2.56 2.12 -8.33
N GLY A 14 1.33 2.64 -8.42
CA GLY A 14 0.74 3.48 -7.39
C GLY A 14 0.92 2.86 -6.01
N ALA A 15 1.58 3.58 -5.11
CA ALA A 15 1.68 3.19 -3.71
C ALA A 15 0.26 3.17 -3.12
N TYR A 16 -0.02 2.27 -2.20
CA TYR A 16 -1.31 2.18 -1.52
C TYR A 16 -1.12 2.64 -0.08
N HIS A 17 -1.92 3.62 0.33
CA HIS A 17 -1.93 4.11 1.70
C HIS A 17 -3.04 3.45 2.49
N ILE A 18 -2.65 2.73 3.54
CA ILE A 18 -3.54 1.99 4.44
C ILE A 18 -3.68 2.80 5.72
N VAL A 19 -4.92 3.13 6.09
CA VAL A 19 -5.24 3.94 7.26
C VAL A 19 -6.23 3.19 8.15
N CYS A 20 -5.89 3.08 9.43
CA CYS A 20 -6.80 2.67 10.47
C CYS A 20 -7.57 3.89 10.99
N HIS A 21 -8.90 3.81 11.07
CA HIS A 21 -9.71 4.91 11.61
C HIS A 21 -9.87 4.85 13.13
N ASP A 22 -9.65 3.68 13.73
CA ASP A 22 -9.78 3.44 15.18
C ASP A 22 -8.46 3.61 15.93
N CYS A 23 -7.35 3.68 15.20
CA CYS A 23 -6.00 3.66 15.74
C CYS A 23 -5.05 4.53 14.93
N PRO A 24 -3.99 5.10 15.52
CA PRO A 24 -3.03 5.96 14.82
C PRO A 24 -2.05 5.14 13.94
N THR A 25 -2.51 4.03 13.36
CA THR A 25 -1.71 3.16 12.50
C THR A 25 -1.96 3.53 11.05
N GLU A 26 -0.88 3.94 10.39
CA GLU A 26 -0.82 4.22 8.96
C GLU A 26 0.34 3.45 8.35
N LEU A 27 0.11 2.83 7.19
CA LEU A 27 1.07 1.98 6.50
C LEU A 27 1.04 2.27 5.01
N LEU A 28 2.19 2.18 4.35
CA LEU A 28 2.32 2.27 2.91
C LEU A 28 2.65 0.88 2.36
N ALA A 29 1.99 0.51 1.27
CA ALA A 29 2.21 -0.75 0.58
C ALA A 29 2.48 -0.49 -0.91
N ASP A 30 3.47 -1.17 -1.47
CA ASP A 30 3.89 -1.00 -2.86
C ASP A 30 2.98 -1.75 -3.86
N GLY A 31 1.78 -2.17 -3.43
CA GLY A 31 0.81 -2.83 -4.29
C GLY A 31 -0.49 -3.22 -3.59
N GLU A 32 -1.56 -3.38 -4.37
CA GLU A 32 -2.90 -3.70 -3.88
C GLU A 32 -2.93 -5.01 -3.08
N ALA A 33 -2.20 -6.04 -3.54
CA ALA A 33 -2.17 -7.34 -2.89
C ALA A 33 -1.56 -7.26 -1.47
N GLU A 34 -0.51 -6.47 -1.28
CA GLU A 34 0.08 -6.22 0.03
C GLU A 34 -0.86 -5.36 0.88
N ALA A 35 -1.47 -4.32 0.30
CA ALA A 35 -2.43 -3.47 1.00
C ALA A 35 -3.64 -4.26 1.52
N GLN A 36 -4.18 -5.17 0.70
CA GLN A 36 -5.32 -6.01 1.07
C GLN A 36 -4.96 -7.04 2.14
N ARG A 37 -3.73 -7.60 2.11
CA ARG A 37 -3.23 -8.48 3.18
C ARG A 37 -3.19 -7.74 4.50
N HIS A 38 -2.51 -6.59 4.53
CA HIS A 38 -2.41 -5.77 5.73
C HIS A 38 -3.78 -5.32 6.27
N LEU A 39 -4.70 -4.91 5.39
CA LEU A 39 -6.07 -4.57 5.78
C LEU A 39 -6.77 -5.78 6.42
N SER A 40 -6.70 -6.94 5.76
CA SER A 40 -7.37 -8.17 6.23
C SER A 40 -6.80 -8.66 7.55
N GLU A 41 -5.48 -8.64 7.71
CA GLU A 41 -4.79 -9.01 8.94
C GLU A 41 -5.14 -8.05 10.07
N HIS A 42 -5.03 -6.74 9.83
CA HIS A 42 -5.32 -5.74 10.85
C HIS A 42 -6.79 -5.81 11.26
N ARG A 43 -7.72 -5.83 10.30
CA ARG A 43 -9.16 -5.96 10.57
C ARG A 43 -9.50 -7.26 11.31
N SER A 44 -8.86 -8.38 10.97
CA SER A 44 -9.11 -9.65 11.64
C SER A 44 -8.52 -9.72 13.04
N SER A 45 -7.38 -9.05 13.27
CA SER A 45 -6.69 -9.10 14.56
C SER A 45 -7.25 -8.10 15.58
N THR A 46 -7.65 -6.91 15.15
CA THR A 46 -8.12 -5.85 16.04
C THR A 46 -9.61 -5.56 15.91
N GLY A 47 -10.25 -5.99 14.81
CA GLY A 47 -11.64 -5.65 14.52
C GLY A 47 -11.84 -4.20 14.08
N HIS A 48 -10.77 -3.46 13.79
CA HIS A 48 -10.84 -2.04 13.45
C HIS A 48 -11.30 -1.80 12.00
N ASN A 49 -11.86 -0.61 11.77
CA ASN A 49 -12.12 -0.14 10.41
C ASN A 49 -10.83 0.36 9.78
N VAL A 50 -10.31 -0.43 8.83
CA VAL A 50 -9.11 -0.15 8.08
C VAL A 50 -9.49 0.00 6.62
N GLU A 51 -9.02 1.06 5.99
CA GLU A 51 -9.25 1.36 4.58
C GLU A 51 -7.91 1.57 3.88
N PHE A 52 -7.83 1.28 2.58
CA PHE A 52 -6.67 1.63 1.77
C PHE A 52 -7.09 2.46 0.56
N ALA A 53 -6.22 3.38 0.16
CA ALA A 53 -6.40 4.22 -1.01
C ALA A 53 -5.15 4.16 -1.90
N ALA A 54 -5.35 4.04 -3.21
CA ALA A 54 -4.25 4.15 -4.16
C ALA A 54 -3.76 5.60 -4.19
N LEU A 55 -2.51 5.81 -3.78
CA LEU A 55 -1.73 6.99 -4.07
C LEU A 55 -1.31 6.89 -5.53
N ARG A 56 -2.18 7.40 -6.41
CA ARG A 56 -1.72 7.77 -7.75
C ARG A 56 -0.70 8.87 -7.55
N GLY A 57 0.53 8.62 -8.01
CA GLY A 57 1.58 9.63 -8.01
C GLY A 57 0.99 10.88 -8.63
N VAL A 58 0.86 11.94 -7.85
CA VAL A 58 0.59 13.26 -8.42
C VAL A 58 1.77 13.52 -9.33
N ASP A 59 1.50 13.51 -10.63
CA ASP A 59 2.45 13.82 -11.68
C ASP A 59 3.28 15.03 -11.26
N MET A 60 4.60 14.81 -11.15
CA MET A 60 5.58 15.87 -10.93
C MET A 60 5.75 16.65 -12.25
N GLU A 61 4.67 17.19 -12.80
CA GLU A 61 4.72 18.16 -13.89
C GLU A 61 4.90 19.55 -13.28
N ASN A 62 6.15 19.97 -13.04
CA ASN A 62 6.42 21.41 -12.94
C ASN A 62 7.89 21.76 -13.23
N GLU A 63 8.27 21.86 -14.51
CA GLU A 63 9.28 22.83 -14.99
C GLU A 63 8.91 23.36 -16.39
#